data_AF-A0A921KRY0-F1
#
_entry.id   AF-A0A921KRY0-F1
#
_cell.length_a   1.000
_cell.length_b   1.000
_cell.length_c   1.000
_cell.angle_alpha   90.00
_cell.angle_beta   90.00
_cell.angle_gamma   90.00
#
_symmetry.space_group_name_H-M   'P 1'
#
loop_
_entity.id
_entity.type
_entity.pdbx_description
1 polymer ?
#
loop_
_entity_poly.entity_id
_entity_poly.type
_entity_poly.pdbx_seq_one_letter_code
_entity_poly.pdbx_strand_id
1 'polypeptide(L)' 'MSDAVDTHLQELRRGTVVLACLQLLREPGYGYALLERLDSHGLPTDANTLYP' A
#
# COMPACT_ATOMS: atom_id res chain seq x y z
N MET A 1 17.29 9.73 11.27
CA MET A 1 16.25 10.77 11.10
C MET A 1 15.62 11.01 12.47
N SER A 2 14.80 12.05 12.65
CA SER A 2 14.04 12.25 13.89
C SER A 2 12.88 11.24 13.93
N ASP A 3 12.68 10.52 15.04
CA ASP A 3 11.64 9.47 15.20
C ASP A 3 10.24 9.95 14.79
N ALA A 4 9.94 11.24 14.99
CA ALA A 4 8.68 11.85 14.58
C ALA A 4 8.50 11.86 13.05
N VAL A 5 9.56 12.17 12.31
CA VAL A 5 9.52 12.19 10.83
C VAL A 5 9.30 10.77 10.30
N ASP A 6 9.99 9.78 10.87
CA ASP A 6 9.86 8.39 10.45
C ASP A 6 8.43 7.86 10.72
N THR A 7 7.85 8.24 11.86
CA THR A 7 6.44 7.95 12.18
C THR A 7 5.48 8.59 11.17
N HIS A 8 5.67 9.87 10.84
CA HIS A 8 4.82 10.55 9.86
C HIS A 8 4.94 9.94 8.46
N LEU A 9 6.15 9.56 8.04
CA LEU A 9 6.37 8.88 6.76
C LEU A 9 5.67 7.52 6.73
N GLN A 10 5.69 6.76 7.83
CA GLN A 10 5.00 5.49 7.93
C GLN A 10 3.47 5.65 7.82
N GLU A 11 2.89 6.63 8.51
CA GLU A 11 1.45 6.89 8.44
C GLU A 11 1.01 7.40 7.06
N LEU A 12 1.81 8.27 6.43
CA LEU A 12 1.58 8.68 5.04
C LEU A 12 1.58 7.48 4.09
N ARG A 13 2.58 6.60 4.21
CA ARG A 13 2.69 5.39 3.39
C ARG A 13 1.47 4.48 3.57
N ARG A 14 1.01 4.26 4.80
CA ARG A 14 -0.20 3.46 5.08
C ARG A 14 -1.43 4.04 4.38
N GLY A 15 -1.63 5.36 4.48
CA GLY A 15 -2.72 6.04 3.79
C GLY A 15 -2.62 5.95 2.26
N THR A 16 -1.42 6.13 1.70
CA THR A 16 -1.19 6.05 0.25
C THR A 16 -1.48 4.66 -0.31
N VAL A 17 -1.12 3.58 0.41
CA VAL A 17 -1.43 2.20 -0.01
C VAL A 17 -2.94 1.99 -0.12
N VAL A 18 -3.73 2.48 0.85
CA VAL A 18 -5.20 2.39 0.80
C VAL A 18 -5.76 3.11 -0.43
N LEU A 19 -5.30 4.34 -0.70
CA LEU A 19 -5.72 5.10 -1.88
C LEU A 19 -5.35 4.39 -3.20
N ALA A 20 -4.16 3.81 -3.27
CA ALA A 20 -3.72 3.03 -4.42
C ALA A 20 -4.59 1.80 -4.63
N CYS A 21 -4.95 1.06 -3.57
CA CYS A 21 -5.88 -0.06 -3.65
C CYS A 21 -7.23 0.37 -4.22
N LEU A 22 -7.82 1.46 -3.72
CA LEU A 22 -9.09 1.99 -4.22
C LEU A 22 -9.03 2.36 -5.70
N GLN A 23 -7.91 2.93 -6.15
CA GLN A 23 -7.71 3.28 -7.56
C GLN A 23 -7.50 2.04 -8.45
N LEU A 24 -6.73 1.05 -8.00
CA LEU A 24 -6.42 -0.16 -8.76
C LEU A 24 -7.60 -1.13 -8.85
N LEU A 25 -8.45 -1.16 -7.83
CA LEU A 25 -9.65 -2.00 -7.72
C LEU A 25 -10.91 -1.37 -8.31
N ARG A 26 -10.77 -0.29 -9.09
CA ARG A 26 -11.85 0.16 -10.00
C ARG A 26 -12.23 -0.93 -11.01
N GLU A 27 -11.29 -1.83 -11.29
CA GLU A 27 -11.51 -3.11 -11.96
C GLU A 27 -11.29 -4.24 -10.93
N PRO A 28 -12.24 -5.18 -10.79
CA PRO A 28 -12.10 -6.30 -9.86
C PRO A 28 -10.84 -7.12 -10.14
N GLY A 29 -10.13 -7.52 -9.10
CA GLY A 29 -8.91 -8.34 -9.22
C GLY A 29 -8.60 -9.11 -7.95
N TYR A 30 -7.82 -10.18 -8.10
CA TYR A 30 -7.35 -10.95 -6.96
C TYR A 30 -6.25 -10.20 -6.22
N GLY A 31 -6.18 -10.33 -4.90
CA GLY A 31 -5.21 -9.51 -4.17
C GLY A 31 -3.76 -9.97 -4.30
N TYR A 32 -3.45 -11.18 -4.80
CA TYR A 32 -2.08 -11.49 -5.22
C TYR A 32 -1.63 -10.61 -6.40
N ALA A 33 -2.50 -10.42 -7.39
CA ALA A 33 -2.25 -9.51 -8.50
C ALA A 33 -2.23 -8.04 -8.03
N LEU A 34 -3.00 -7.70 -7.00
CA LEU A 34 -2.94 -6.37 -6.38
C LEU A 34 -1.58 -6.11 -5.70
N LEU A 35 -1.00 -7.09 -5.00
CA LEU A 35 0.33 -6.99 -4.39
C LEU A 35 1.40 -6.70 -5.45
N GLU A 36 1.39 -7.46 -6.56
CA GLU A 36 2.32 -7.23 -7.68
C GLU A 36 2.15 -5.84 -8.30
N ARG A 37 0.90 -5.39 -8.50
CA ARG A 37 0.62 -4.06 -9.03
C ARG A 37 1.12 -2.95 -8.09
N LEU A 38 0.87 -3.08 -6.79
CA LEU A 38 1.35 -2.12 -5.80
C LEU A 38 2.89 -2.05 -5.79
N ASP A 39 3.58 -3.20 -5.84
CA ASP A 39 5.04 -3.27 -5.90
C ASP A 39 5.59 -2.58 -7.16
N SER A 40 4.99 -2.85 -8.34
CA SER A 40 5.38 -2.20 -9.60
C SER A 40 5.20 -0.68 -9.60
N HIS A 41 4.33 -0.16 -8.74
CA HIS A 41 4.10 1.27 -8.52
C HIS A 41 4.94 1.87 -7.37
N GLY A 42 5.88 1.11 -6.80
CA GLY A 42 6.76 1.57 -5.73
C GLY A 42 6.10 1.59 -4.34
N LEU A 43 5.01 0.84 -4.17
CA LEU A 43 4.26 0.71 -2.90
C LEU A 43 4.35 -0.74 -2.36
N PRO A 44 5.55 -1.24 -2.04
CA PRO A 44 5.72 -2.64 -1.62
C PRO A 44 4.86 -2.93 -0.39
N THR A 45 4.01 -3.93 -0.46
CA THR A 45 3.10 -4.28 0.64
C THR A 45 3.10 -5.80 0.78
N ASP A 46 2.93 -6.32 1.99
CA ASP A 46 2.78 -7.76 2.22
C ASP A 46 1.30 -8.16 2.35
N ALA A 47 1.05 -9.46 2.27
CA ALA A 47 -0.30 -10.01 2.35
C ALA A 47 -0.98 -9.73 3.70
N ASN A 48 -0.27 -9.76 4.82
CA ASN A 48 -0.85 -9.53 6.15
C ASN A 48 -1.26 -8.06 6.35
N THR A 49 -0.60 -7.15 5.64
CA THR A 49 -0.95 -5.73 5.61
C THR A 49 -2.15 -5.47 4.71
N LEU A 50 -2.23 -6.17 3.58
CA LEU A 50 -3.31 -6.03 2.61
C LEU A 50 -4.61 -6.72 3.06
N TYR A 51 -4.48 -7.84 3.78
CA TYR A 51 -5.56 -8.62 4.37
C TYR A 51 -5.38 -8.66 5.90
N PRO A 52 -5.93 -7.68 6.62
CA PRO A 52 -6.00 -7.77 8.08
C PRO A 52 -6.93 -8.88 8.57
#